data_AF-A0A7X5L2J2-F1
#
_entry.id   AF-A0A7X5L2J2-F1
#
_cell.length_a   1.000
_cell.length_b   1.000
_cell.length_c   1.000
_cell.angle_alpha   90.00
_cell.angle_beta   90.00
_cell.angle_gamma   90.00
#
_symmetry.space_group_name_H-M   'P 1'
#
loop_
_entity.id
_entity.type
_entity.pdbx_description
1 polymer ?
#
loop_
_entity_poly.entity_id
_entity_poly.type
_entity_poly.pdbx_seq_one_letter_code
_entity_poly.pdbx_strand_id
1 'polypeptide(L)'
;MAARRRKNMVRGFKPEATRKNEDFARIIRMKLVEHEISRDKIMKATGIGSTTLSHRFYAQKASPAPDLMTVKELRVYCKVLKLSDEDILNFIKG
;
A
#
# COMPACT_ATOMS: atom_id res chain seq x y z
N MET A 1 0.35 -41.57 -13.31
CA MET A 1 0.65 -41.20 -11.91
C MET A 1 0.73 -39.67 -11.80
N ALA A 2 -0.31 -39.02 -11.29
CA ALA A 2 -0.36 -37.56 -11.18
C ALA A 2 0.34 -37.12 -9.89
N ALA A 3 1.48 -36.45 -10.02
CA ALA A 3 2.21 -35.88 -8.89
C ALA A 3 1.40 -34.72 -8.28
N ARG A 4 0.70 -35.01 -7.18
CA ARG A 4 0.13 -34.00 -6.28
C ARG A 4 1.26 -33.12 -5.76
N ARG A 5 1.45 -31.94 -6.37
CA ARG A 5 2.24 -30.85 -5.78
C ARG A 5 1.55 -30.43 -4.49
N ARG A 6 2.07 -30.91 -3.36
CA ARG A 6 1.69 -30.43 -2.02
C ARG A 6 2.04 -28.95 -1.96
N LYS A 7 1.00 -28.12 -2.05
CA LYS A 7 1.03 -26.70 -1.65
C LYS A 7 1.34 -26.70 -0.15
N ASN A 8 2.62 -26.66 0.20
CA ASN A 8 3.04 -26.34 1.57
C ASN A 8 2.66 -24.87 1.82
N MET A 9 1.41 -24.64 2.21
CA MET A 9 1.02 -23.44 2.93
C MET A 9 1.75 -23.49 4.27
N VAL A 10 2.93 -22.86 4.32
CA VAL A 10 3.58 -22.57 5.59
C VAL A 10 2.71 -21.53 6.30
N ARG A 11 1.91 -22.03 7.24
CA ARG A 11 1.13 -21.25 8.19
C ARG A 11 2.14 -20.54 9.09
N GLY A 12 2.27 -19.21 9.01
CA GLY A 12 2.70 -18.44 10.18
C GLY A 12 3.69 -17.29 10.06
N PHE A 13 4.33 -17.00 8.93
CA PHE A 13 5.18 -15.79 8.82
C PHE A 13 4.89 -15.01 7.54
N LYS A 14 4.17 -13.89 7.68
CA LYS A 14 4.20 -12.84 6.66
C LYS A 14 5.57 -12.16 6.75
N PRO A 15 6.32 -12.01 5.64
CA PRO A 15 7.54 -11.21 5.62
C PRO A 15 7.27 -9.82 6.20
N GLU A 16 8.24 -9.25 6.92
CA GLU A 16 8.08 -7.92 7.52
C GLU A 16 7.73 -6.84 6.48
N ALA A 17 8.31 -6.92 5.27
CA ALA A 17 7.96 -6.07 4.14
C ALA A 17 6.46 -6.15 3.79
N THR A 18 5.85 -7.33 3.87
CA THR A 18 4.43 -7.54 3.63
C THR A 18 3.57 -6.90 4.73
N ARG A 19 4.00 -6.96 5.99
CA ARG A 19 3.29 -6.29 7.11
C ARG A 19 3.38 -4.77 7.00
N LYS A 20 4.57 -4.23 6.72
CA LYS A 20 4.81 -2.78 6.51
C LYS A 20 3.95 -2.23 5.38
N ASN A 21 3.89 -2.95 4.27
CA ASN A 21 3.04 -2.59 3.14
C ASN A 21 1.54 -2.59 3.49
N GLU A 22 1.08 -3.58 4.26
CA GLU A 22 -0.31 -3.65 4.74
C GLU A 22 -0.65 -2.50 5.70
N ASP A 23 0.25 -2.18 6.61
CA ASP A 23 0.11 -1.09 7.58
C ASP A 23 0.11 0.28 6.90
N PHE A 24 1.06 0.53 6.01
CA PHE A 24 1.09 1.77 5.25
C PHE A 24 -0.15 1.92 4.38
N ALA A 25 -0.58 0.85 3.69
CA ALA A 25 -1.82 0.88 2.94
C ALA A 25 -3.06 1.15 3.81
N ARG A 26 -3.06 0.68 5.06
CA ARG A 26 -4.13 0.97 6.04
C ARG A 26 -4.11 2.44 6.45
N ILE A 27 -2.95 3.01 6.76
CA ILE A 27 -2.79 4.44 7.11
C ILE A 27 -3.30 5.33 5.97
N ILE A 28 -2.87 5.05 4.73
CA ILE A 28 -3.31 5.80 3.54
C ILE A 28 -4.84 5.74 3.39
N ARG A 29 -5.43 4.55 3.55
CA ARG A 29 -6.89 4.40 3.49
C ARG A 29 -7.62 5.17 4.60
N MET A 30 -7.07 5.19 5.81
CA MET A 30 -7.62 5.97 6.91
C MET A 30 -7.55 7.48 6.63
N LYS A 31 -6.39 7.98 6.20
CA LYS A 31 -6.18 9.40 5.91
C LYS A 31 -7.02 9.90 4.73
N LEU A 32 -7.27 9.03 3.75
CA LEU A 32 -8.21 9.31 2.66
C LEU A 32 -9.63 9.58 3.18
N VAL A 33 -10.09 8.80 4.16
CA VAL A 33 -11.40 8.98 4.79
C VAL A 33 -11.40 10.21 5.70
N GLU A 34 -10.37 10.36 6.56
CA GLU A 34 -10.24 11.47 7.50
C GLU A 34 -10.23 12.85 6.83
N HIS A 35 -9.61 12.95 5.65
CA HIS A 35 -9.53 14.20 4.89
C HIS A 35 -10.55 14.31 3.76
N GLU A 36 -11.51 13.38 3.66
CA GLU A 36 -12.54 13.33 2.61
C GLU A 36 -11.96 13.41 1.19
N ILE A 37 -10.81 12.76 0.99
CA ILE A 37 -10.09 12.78 -0.29
C ILE A 37 -10.59 11.63 -1.16
N SER A 38 -11.14 11.98 -2.32
CA SER A 38 -11.56 11.00 -3.30
C SER A 38 -10.37 10.30 -3.96
N ARG A 39 -10.60 9.06 -4.41
CA ARG A 39 -9.60 8.30 -5.19
C ARG A 39 -9.21 9.05 -6.47
N ASP A 40 -10.16 9.69 -7.14
CA ASP A 40 -9.93 10.50 -8.33
C ASP A 40 -8.96 11.67 -8.07
N LYS A 41 -9.09 12.35 -6.93
CA LYS A 41 -8.20 13.45 -6.54
C LYS A 41 -6.75 12.98 -6.39
N ILE A 42 -6.54 11.82 -5.77
CA ILE A 42 -5.20 11.22 -5.66
C ILE A 42 -4.67 10.79 -7.02
N MET A 43 -5.48 10.14 -7.83
CA MET A 43 -5.07 9.70 -9.17
C MET A 43 -4.64 10.88 -10.04
N LYS A 44 -5.39 11.98 -10.02
CA LYS A 44 -5.02 13.22 -10.72
C LYS A 44 -3.73 13.84 -10.17
N ALA A 45 -3.56 13.86 -8.86
CA ALA A 45 -2.38 14.47 -8.22
C ALA A 45 -1.09 13.65 -8.45
N THR A 46 -1.21 12.33 -8.52
CA THR A 46 -0.08 11.40 -8.66
C THR A 46 0.17 10.95 -10.09
N GLY A 47 -0.80 11.15 -10.99
CA GLY A 47 -0.76 10.68 -12.37
C GLY A 47 -0.98 9.18 -12.54
N ILE A 48 -1.39 8.45 -11.50
CA ILE A 48 -1.53 7.00 -11.54
C ILE A 48 -2.93 6.55 -11.97
N GLY A 49 -3.01 5.40 -12.62
CA GLY A 49 -4.27 4.75 -12.97
C GLY A 49 -4.98 4.07 -11.78
N SER A 50 -6.27 3.79 -11.96
CA SER A 50 -7.12 3.14 -10.95
C SER A 50 -6.63 1.74 -10.56
N THR A 51 -6.10 0.98 -11.53
CA THR A 51 -5.49 -0.35 -11.30
C THR A 51 -4.29 -0.25 -10.38
N THR A 52 -3.38 0.71 -10.63
CA THR A 52 -2.18 0.94 -9.81
C THR A 52 -2.56 1.37 -8.40
N LEU A 53 -3.50 2.30 -8.25
CA LEU A 53 -4.02 2.71 -6.95
C LEU A 53 -4.62 1.52 -6.19
N SER A 54 -5.42 0.70 -6.88
CA SER A 54 -6.07 -0.46 -6.27
C SER A 54 -5.06 -1.51 -5.84
N HIS A 55 -4.04 -1.79 -6.66
CA HIS A 55 -2.96 -2.70 -6.32
C HIS A 55 -2.14 -2.21 -5.11
N ARG A 56 -1.86 -0.91 -5.03
CA ARG A 56 -1.06 -0.32 -3.95
C ARG A 56 -1.78 -0.29 -2.60
N PHE A 57 -3.11 -0.07 -2.57
CA PHE A 57 -3.80 0.19 -1.29
C PHE A 57 -5.06 -0.63 -1.03
N TYR A 58 -5.68 -1.21 -2.06
CA TYR A 58 -7.01 -1.83 -1.95
C TYR A 58 -7.02 -3.31 -2.35
N ALA A 59 -5.88 -3.91 -2.66
CA ALA A 59 -5.78 -5.31 -3.03
C ALA A 59 -6.27 -6.19 -1.86
N GLN A 60 -7.45 -6.80 -2.02
CA GLN A 60 -8.04 -7.70 -1.01
C GLN A 60 -7.53 -9.14 -1.14
N LYS A 61 -7.04 -9.54 -2.33
CA LYS A 61 -6.57 -10.90 -2.65
C LYS A 61 -5.05 -11.03 -2.79
N ALA A 62 -4.36 -9.93 -3.02
CA ALA A 62 -2.90 -9.84 -3.10
C ALA A 62 -2.44 -8.85 -2.02
N SER A 63 -1.25 -9.07 -1.45
CA SER A 63 -0.67 -8.11 -0.50
C SER A 63 -0.49 -6.76 -1.20
N PRO A 64 -0.93 -5.65 -0.58
CA PRO A 64 -0.69 -4.32 -1.13
C PRO A 64 0.80 -4.09 -1.37
N ALA A 65 1.13 -3.36 -2.42
CA ALA A 65 2.52 -3.09 -2.83
C ALA A 65 2.83 -1.58 -2.94
N PRO A 66 2.70 -0.79 -1.86
CA PRO A 66 3.06 0.62 -1.83
C PRO A 66 4.57 0.87 -1.98
N ASP A 67 5.42 -0.13 -1.76
CA ASP A 67 6.86 -0.10 -2.01
C ASP A 67 7.23 0.13 -3.48
N LEU A 68 6.33 -0.21 -4.42
CA LEU A 68 6.47 0.11 -5.84
C LEU A 68 6.20 1.59 -6.18
N MET A 69 6.04 2.43 -5.16
CA MET A 69 5.83 3.86 -5.31
C MET A 69 7.16 4.58 -5.43
N THR A 70 7.25 5.50 -6.39
CA THR A 70 8.39 6.39 -6.52
C THR A 70 8.39 7.44 -5.41
N VAL A 71 9.56 7.99 -5.08
CA VAL A 71 9.69 9.10 -4.12
C VAL A 71 8.83 10.31 -4.51
N LYS A 72 8.67 10.56 -5.82
CA LYS A 72 7.81 11.65 -6.33
C LYS A 72 6.34 11.43 -5.98
N GLU A 73 5.82 10.24 -6.22
CA GLU A 73 4.45 9.88 -5.85
C GLU A 73 4.27 9.95 -4.33
N LEU A 74 5.22 9.41 -3.54
CA LEU A 74 5.17 9.44 -2.07
C LEU A 74 5.04 10.87 -1.53
N ARG A 75 5.83 11.82 -2.07
CA ARG A 75 5.73 13.23 -1.70
C ARG A 75 4.34 13.82 -1.94
N VAL A 76 3.68 13.42 -3.04
CA VAL A 76 2.30 13.84 -3.32
C VAL A 76 1.35 13.27 -2.27
N TYR A 77 1.47 11.99 -1.92
CA TYR A 77 0.67 11.39 -0.84
C TYR A 77 0.88 12.12 0.48
N CYS A 78 2.13 12.40 0.89
CA CYS A 78 2.42 13.13 2.12
C CYS A 78 1.78 14.52 2.12
N LYS A 79 1.87 15.25 1.00
CA LYS A 79 1.30 16.61 0.88
C LYS A 79 -0.23 16.60 0.88
N VAL A 80 -0.84 15.67 0.17
CA VAL A 80 -2.29 15.59 -0.02
C VAL A 80 -2.97 15.03 1.23
N LEU A 81 -2.38 14.02 1.86
CA LEU A 81 -2.92 13.32 3.02
C LEU A 81 -2.37 13.81 4.36
N LYS A 82 -1.53 14.85 4.37
CA LYS A 82 -0.91 15.43 5.58
C LYS A 82 -0.34 14.34 6.50
N LEU A 83 0.42 13.40 5.92
CA LEU A 83 1.05 12.32 6.68
C LEU A 83 2.05 12.89 7.68
N SER A 84 2.10 12.33 8.88
CA SER A 84 3.09 12.72 9.87
C SER A 84 4.47 12.16 9.52
N ASP A 85 5.52 12.78 10.06
CA ASP A 85 6.89 12.28 9.90
C ASP A 85 7.03 10.85 10.47
N GLU A 86 6.28 10.51 11.51
CA GLU A 86 6.23 9.16 12.08
C GLU A 86 5.61 8.15 11.11
N ASP A 87 4.51 8.49 10.43
CA ASP A 87 3.88 7.63 9.42
C ASP A 87 4.85 7.33 8.26
N ILE A 88 5.64 8.32 7.87
CA ILE A 88 6.64 8.22 6.81
C ILE A 88 7.85 7.39 7.27
N LEU A 89 8.34 7.64 8.48
CA LEU A 89 9.49 6.92 9.04
C LEU A 89 9.18 5.44 9.27
N ASN A 90 7.96 5.12 9.70
CA ASN A 90 7.49 3.73 9.86
C ASN A 90 7.41 2.98 8.53
N PHE A 91 7.23 3.70 7.42
CA PHE A 91 7.29 3.13 6.07
C PHE A 91 8.73 2.97 5.55
N ILE A 92 9.62 3.95 5.82
CA ILE A 92 11.00 3.98 5.26
C ILE A 92 12.01 3.17 6.07
N LYS A 93 11.93 3.12 7.41
CA LYS A 93 12.90 2.42 8.28
C LYS A 93 12.77 0.88 8.23
N GLY A 94 12.12 0.38 7.19
CA GLY A 94 11.74 -1.00 7.02
C GLY A 94 12.81 -1.85 6.37
#